data_AF-A0A2A4AGX9-F1
#
_entry.id   AF-A0A2A4AGX9-F1
#
_cell.length_a   1.000
_cell.length_b   1.000
_cell.length_c   1.000
_cell.angle_alpha   90.00
_cell.angle_beta   90.00
_cell.angle_gamma   90.00
#
_symmetry.space_group_name_H-M   'P 1'
#
loop_
_entity.id
_entity.type
_entity.pdbx_description
1 polymer ?
#
loop_
_entity_poly.entity_id
_entity_poly.type
_entity_poly.pdbx_seq_one_letter_code
_entity_poly.pdbx_strand_id
1 'polypeptide(L)'
;MYKQTPDTWFQEFAGQDISGKDFSGYDLTGINLEASICRGCSFRGAMLAWAILHNAYMKPVIASSEQLAHCEGFEAGASEFHSR
;
A
#
# COMPACT_ATOMS: atom_id res chain seq x y z
N MET A 1 -9.84 13.31 -8.13
CA MET A 1 -9.90 12.20 -9.10
C MET A 1 -8.63 11.39 -8.93
N TYR A 2 -8.73 10.08 -8.75
CA TYR A 2 -7.56 9.21 -8.58
C TYR A 2 -6.91 8.92 -9.95
N LYS A 3 -5.59 8.69 -9.95
CA LYS A 3 -4.86 8.16 -11.10
C LYS A 3 -5.21 6.68 -11.24
N GLN A 4 -5.57 6.24 -12.42
CA GLN A 4 -5.82 4.80 -12.64
C GLN A 4 -4.51 4.03 -12.64
N THR A 5 -4.54 2.83 -12.08
CA THR A 5 -3.43 1.89 -12.13
C THR A 5 -3.47 1.10 -13.42
N PRO A 6 -2.30 0.79 -14.04
CA PRO A 6 -2.21 -0.22 -15.08
C PRO A 6 -2.68 -1.58 -14.56
N ASP A 7 -3.38 -2.35 -15.39
CA ASP A 7 -3.84 -3.71 -15.04
C ASP A 7 -2.67 -4.66 -14.69
N THR A 8 -1.46 -4.36 -15.18
CA THR A 8 -0.25 -5.17 -14.95
C THR A 8 0.25 -5.11 -13.51
N TRP A 9 -0.02 -4.02 -12.78
CA TRP A 9 0.48 -3.83 -11.41
C TRP A 9 -0.04 -4.86 -10.43
N PHE A 10 -1.21 -5.45 -10.72
CA PHE A 10 -1.81 -6.48 -9.89
C PHE A 10 -0.94 -7.74 -9.79
N GLN A 11 -0.20 -8.10 -10.84
CA GLN A 11 0.73 -9.24 -10.82
C GLN A 11 2.18 -8.82 -10.56
N GLU A 12 2.52 -7.57 -10.85
CA GLU A 12 3.89 -7.10 -10.84
C GLU A 12 4.45 -6.88 -9.44
N PHE A 13 3.63 -6.57 -8.43
CA PHE A 13 4.13 -6.16 -7.11
C PHE A 13 4.09 -7.24 -6.03
N ALA A 14 3.32 -8.31 -6.21
CA ALA A 14 3.31 -9.42 -5.25
C ALA A 14 4.71 -10.04 -5.13
N GLY A 15 5.20 -10.16 -3.89
CA GLY A 15 6.53 -10.71 -3.57
C GLY A 15 7.73 -9.88 -4.02
N GLN A 16 7.52 -8.67 -4.57
CA GLN A 16 8.61 -7.82 -5.06
C GLN A 16 9.10 -6.81 -4.02
N ASP A 17 10.35 -6.36 -4.18
CA ASP A 17 10.84 -5.16 -3.52
C ASP A 17 10.46 -3.92 -4.35
N ILE A 18 9.53 -3.14 -3.82
CA ILE A 18 9.04 -1.90 -4.43
C ILE A 18 9.35 -0.69 -3.55
N SER A 19 10.34 -0.81 -2.69
CA SER A 19 10.72 0.22 -1.73
C SER A 19 10.94 1.59 -2.38
N GLY A 20 10.43 2.65 -1.74
CA GLY A 20 10.58 4.03 -2.17
C GLY A 20 9.70 4.46 -3.34
N LYS A 21 8.82 3.59 -3.85
CA LYS A 21 7.89 3.97 -4.93
C LYS A 21 6.84 4.98 -4.46
N ASP A 22 6.51 5.93 -5.34
CA ASP A 22 5.45 6.90 -5.12
C ASP A 22 4.14 6.42 -5.76
N PHE A 23 3.17 6.06 -4.92
CA PHE A 23 1.82 5.69 -5.31
C PHE A 23 0.80 6.80 -4.97
N SER A 24 1.26 8.02 -4.72
CA SER A 24 0.38 9.11 -4.29
C SER A 24 -0.69 9.43 -5.33
N GLY A 25 -1.94 9.40 -4.86
CA GLY A 25 -3.13 9.70 -5.66
C GLY A 25 -3.59 8.59 -6.60
N TYR A 26 -3.02 7.38 -6.55
CA TYR A 26 -3.49 6.25 -7.37
C TYR A 26 -4.71 5.55 -6.77
N ASP A 27 -5.55 5.00 -7.64
CA ASP A 27 -6.57 4.03 -7.27
C ASP A 27 -5.96 2.63 -7.25
N LEU A 28 -5.53 2.18 -6.08
CA LEU A 28 -4.94 0.86 -5.86
C LEU A 28 -5.99 -0.12 -5.28
N THR A 29 -7.28 0.11 -5.54
CA THR A 29 -8.35 -0.74 -5.02
C THR A 29 -8.10 -2.19 -5.44
N GLY A 30 -8.06 -3.09 -4.46
CA GLY A 30 -7.83 -4.51 -4.68
C GLY A 30 -6.38 -4.91 -5.01
N ILE A 31 -5.41 -3.98 -5.03
CA ILE A 31 -4.04 -4.30 -5.46
C ILE A 31 -3.45 -5.46 -4.64
N ASN A 32 -2.72 -6.35 -5.33
CA ASN A 32 -1.99 -7.42 -4.65
C ASN A 32 -0.56 -6.96 -4.29
N LEU A 33 -0.32 -6.79 -2.98
CA LEU A 33 0.98 -6.49 -2.39
C LEU A 33 1.42 -7.61 -1.43
N GLU A 34 0.85 -8.81 -1.56
CA GLU A 34 1.19 -9.97 -0.74
C GLU A 34 2.71 -10.21 -0.76
N ALA A 35 3.30 -10.42 0.42
CA ALA A 35 4.73 -10.69 0.63
C ALA A 35 5.71 -9.65 0.02
N SER A 36 5.22 -8.47 -0.38
CA SER A 36 6.04 -7.41 -0.97
C SER A 36 6.79 -6.60 0.08
N ILE A 37 7.85 -5.91 -0.34
CA ILE A 37 8.58 -4.94 0.49
C ILE A 37 8.23 -3.52 0.01
N CYS A 38 7.44 -2.81 0.83
CA CYS A 38 6.90 -1.47 0.54
C CYS A 38 7.61 -0.37 1.34
N ARG A 39 8.85 -0.59 1.78
CA ARG A 39 9.53 0.34 2.68
C ARG A 39 9.76 1.70 2.00
N GLY A 40 9.38 2.78 2.66
CA GLY A 40 9.52 4.14 2.16
C GLY A 40 8.55 4.50 1.05
N CYS A 41 7.57 3.64 0.72
CA CYS A 41 6.54 3.97 -0.26
C CYS A 41 5.63 5.09 0.25
N SER A 42 5.17 5.93 -0.68
CA SER A 42 4.14 6.94 -0.42
C SER A 42 2.80 6.48 -0.96
N PHE A 43 1.82 6.30 -0.08
CA PHE A 43 0.43 6.05 -0.42
C PHE A 43 -0.43 7.30 -0.18
N ARG A 44 0.17 8.49 -0.08
CA ARG A 44 -0.55 9.73 0.24
C ARG A 44 -1.70 9.97 -0.74
N GLY A 45 -2.92 9.97 -0.22
CA GLY A 45 -4.13 10.17 -1.02
C GLY A 45 -4.39 9.07 -2.05
N ALA A 46 -3.76 7.91 -1.94
CA ALA A 46 -4.11 6.72 -2.71
C ALA A 46 -5.35 6.03 -2.10
N MET A 47 -6.14 5.36 -2.93
CA MET A 47 -7.20 4.46 -2.50
C MET A 47 -6.64 3.05 -2.36
N LEU A 48 -6.72 2.46 -1.16
CA LEU A 48 -6.20 1.12 -0.86
C LEU A 48 -7.32 0.14 -0.43
N ALA A 49 -8.58 0.49 -0.71
CA ALA A 49 -9.71 -0.35 -0.34
C ALA A 49 -9.51 -1.78 -0.90
N TRP A 50 -9.65 -2.80 -0.04
CA TRP A 50 -9.48 -4.21 -0.41
C TRP A 50 -8.08 -4.59 -0.91
N ALA A 51 -7.05 -3.75 -0.71
CA ALA A 51 -5.68 -4.13 -1.03
C ALA A 51 -5.23 -5.33 -0.18
N ILE A 52 -4.50 -6.25 -0.79
CA ILE A 52 -4.02 -7.48 -0.15
C ILE A 52 -2.62 -7.23 0.40
N LEU A 53 -2.48 -7.22 1.74
CA LEU A 53 -1.23 -6.89 2.44
C LEU A 53 -0.68 -8.07 3.27
N HIS A 54 -1.17 -9.29 3.06
CA HIS A 54 -0.68 -10.47 3.76
C HIS A 54 0.85 -10.59 3.65
N ASN A 55 1.54 -10.70 4.78
CA ASN A 55 3.01 -10.76 4.87
C ASN A 55 3.77 -9.58 4.22
N ALA A 56 3.10 -8.47 3.88
CA ALA A 56 3.75 -7.32 3.28
C ALA A 56 4.57 -6.53 4.31
N TYR A 57 5.81 -6.20 3.97
CA TYR A 57 6.67 -5.38 4.82
C TYR A 57 6.47 -3.89 4.50
N MET A 58 5.60 -3.23 5.26
CA MET A 58 5.14 -1.87 5.00
C MET A 58 5.75 -0.81 5.93
N LYS A 59 6.89 -1.06 6.58
CA LYS A 59 7.43 -0.13 7.59
C LYS A 59 8.85 0.37 7.28
N PRO A 60 9.07 1.70 7.27
CA PRO A 60 8.09 2.79 7.27
C PRO A 60 7.30 2.91 5.94
N VAL A 61 6.10 3.49 5.95
CA VAL A 61 5.36 4.00 4.77
C VAL A 61 4.70 5.33 5.10
N ILE A 62 4.38 6.12 4.08
CA ILE A 62 3.55 7.32 4.22
C ILE A 62 2.10 6.94 3.87
N ALA A 63 1.28 6.71 4.89
CA ALA A 63 -0.15 6.41 4.78
C ALA A 63 -0.87 6.86 6.07
N SER A 64 -2.17 7.13 6.00
CA SER A 64 -3.00 7.34 7.20
C SER A 64 -3.58 6.03 7.72
N SER A 65 -4.00 6.02 9.00
CA SER A 65 -4.73 4.91 9.61
C SER A 65 -5.97 4.53 8.82
N GLU A 66 -6.72 5.52 8.35
CA GLU A 66 -7.97 5.32 7.61
C GLU A 66 -7.72 4.69 6.24
N GLN A 67 -6.59 5.01 5.59
CA GLN A 67 -6.22 4.42 4.30
C GLN A 67 -5.94 2.92 4.41
N LEU A 68 -5.42 2.46 5.55
CA LEU A 68 -5.09 1.05 5.78
C LEU A 68 -6.20 0.27 6.50
N ALA A 69 -7.21 0.94 7.04
CA ALA A 69 -8.29 0.34 7.84
C ALA A 69 -9.13 -0.69 7.08
N HIS A 70 -9.14 -0.64 5.74
CA HIS A 70 -9.92 -1.52 4.87
C HIS A 70 -9.05 -2.45 4.01
N CYS A 71 -7.75 -2.54 4.30
CA CYS A 71 -6.88 -3.48 3.63
C CYS A 71 -7.00 -4.86 4.26
N GLU A 72 -6.87 -5.90 3.45
CA GLU A 72 -6.80 -7.27 3.91
C GLU A 72 -5.41 -7.58 4.46
N GLY A 73 -5.33 -8.29 5.59
CA GLY A 73 -4.05 -8.68 6.19
C GLY A 73 -3.30 -7.56 6.92
N PHE A 74 -3.89 -6.37 7.05
CA PHE A 74 -3.32 -5.28 7.86
C PHE A 74 -3.76 -5.39 9.33
N GLU A 75 -2.86 -5.84 10.20
CA GLU A 75 -3.05 -5.72 11.64
C GLU A 75 -2.66 -4.31 12.10
N ALA A 76 -3.66 -3.49 12.45
CA ALA A 76 -3.45 -2.14 12.96
C ALA A 76 -2.63 -2.07 14.27
N GLY A 77 -2.34 -3.22 14.89
CA GLY A 77 -1.78 -3.38 16.25
C GLY A 77 -0.34 -2.93 16.47
N ALA A 78 0.36 -2.32 15.50
CA ALA A 78 1.76 -1.90 15.68
C ALA A 78 2.16 -0.65 14.88
N SER A 79 1.28 0.33 14.68
CA SER A 79 1.54 1.42 13.74
C SER A 79 1.95 2.74 14.41
N GLU A 80 3.26 3.02 14.41
CA GLU A 80 3.78 4.40 14.48
C GLU A 80 3.61 5.03 13.08
N PHE A 81 2.47 5.66 12.84
CA PHE A 81 2.30 6.53 11.66
C PHE A 81 3.14 7.78 11.86
N HIS A 82 4.17 7.97 11.03
CA HIS A 82 4.90 9.23 11.01
C HIS A 82 4.08 10.26 10.23
N SER A 83 3.36 11.12 10.96
CA SER A 83 2.78 12.34 10.40
C SER A 83 3.91 13.27 9.94
N ARG A 84 4.00 13.53 8.64
CA ARG A 84 4.69 14.71 8.10
C ARG A 84 3.77 15.46 7.15
#